data_AF-A0A7L4QQJ7-F1
#
_entry.id   AF-A0A7L4QQJ7-F1
#
_cell.length_a   1.000
_cell.length_b   1.000
_cell.length_c   1.000
_cell.angle_alpha   90.00
_cell.angle_beta   90.00
_cell.angle_gamma   90.00
#
_symmetry.space_group_name_H-M   'P 1'
#
loop_
_entity.id
_entity.type
_entity.pdbx_description
1 polymer ?
#
loop_
_entity_poly.entity_id
_entity_poly.type
_entity_poly.pdbx_seq_one_letter_code
_entity_poly.pdbx_strand_id
1 'polypeptide(L)'
;MREFYRKSVHMLFGLGIAALIFTTPKAVALSVLMLGTFIGILFTDAILRGYRLPVISGLIDNLERRDALPGRGALTFAVSSLFCVIFFETPVVVPAIITLAVLDGTATIIGYYFGRIKVINGKTIEGSLAGMALCFIVL
;
A
#
# COMPACT_ATOMS: atom_id res chain seq x y z
N MET A 1 -6.71 -15.97 -5.28
CA MET A 1 -7.56 -15.40 -4.21
C MET A 1 -6.77 -14.54 -3.21
N ARG A 2 -5.77 -15.07 -2.49
CA ARG A 2 -4.98 -14.30 -1.50
C ARG A 2 -4.32 -13.03 -2.07
N GLU A 3 -3.87 -13.08 -3.32
CA GLU A 3 -3.25 -11.95 -4.02
C GLU A 3 -4.23 -10.78 -4.27
N PHE A 4 -5.47 -11.11 -4.65
CA PHE A 4 -6.52 -10.12 -4.85
C PHE A 4 -6.79 -9.36 -3.54
N TYR A 5 -7.05 -10.07 -2.44
CA TYR A 5 -7.26 -9.44 -1.14
C TYR A 5 -6.08 -8.58 -0.69
N ARG A 6 -4.83 -9.06 -0.85
CA ARG A 6 -3.64 -8.28 -0.50
C ARG A 6 -3.56 -6.98 -1.27
N LYS A 7 -3.84 -7.01 -2.57
CA LYS A 7 -3.81 -5.81 -3.43
C LYS A 7 -5.01 -4.90 -3.21
N SER A 8 -6.19 -5.44 -2.90
CA SER A 8 -7.34 -4.63 -2.46
C SER A 8 -7.04 -3.88 -1.16
N VAL A 9 -6.44 -4.53 -0.16
CA VAL A 9 -6.03 -3.87 1.10
C VAL A 9 -4.95 -2.81 0.82
N HIS A 10 -3.98 -3.11 -0.04
CA HIS A 10 -2.98 -2.11 -0.46
C HIS A 10 -3.62 -0.88 -1.12
N MET A 11 -4.55 -1.09 -2.05
CA MET A 11 -5.28 0.00 -2.72
C MET A 11 -6.09 0.82 -1.72
N LEU A 12 -6.88 0.16 -0.86
CA LEU A 12 -7.68 0.83 0.17
C LEU A 12 -6.82 1.64 1.14
N PHE A 13 -5.70 1.06 1.60
CA PHE A 13 -4.79 1.73 2.50
C PHE A 13 -4.14 2.96 1.85
N GLY A 14 -3.64 2.82 0.61
CA GLY A 14 -3.05 3.93 -0.12
C GLY A 14 -4.05 5.04 -0.46
N LEU A 15 -5.26 4.68 -0.92
CA LEU A 15 -6.33 5.65 -1.16
C LEU A 15 -6.80 6.33 0.13
N GLY A 16 -6.84 5.61 1.25
CA GLY A 16 -7.14 6.19 2.57
C GLY A 16 -6.09 7.21 3.00
N ILE A 17 -4.80 6.92 2.78
CA ILE A 17 -3.71 7.88 3.04
C ILE A 17 -3.83 9.10 2.13
N ALA A 18 -4.08 8.91 0.84
CA ALA A 18 -4.26 10.01 -0.10
C ALA A 18 -5.45 10.90 0.28
N ALA A 19 -6.57 10.30 0.66
CA ALA A 19 -7.77 11.01 1.13
C ALA A 19 -7.49 11.80 2.42
N LEU A 20 -6.77 11.22 3.39
CA LEU A 20 -6.34 11.91 4.60
C LEU A 20 -5.51 13.16 4.27
N ILE A 21 -4.51 13.03 3.39
CA ILE A 21 -3.62 14.14 2.99
C ILE A 21 -4.39 15.22 2.23
N PHE A 22 -5.37 14.83 1.40
CA PHE A 22 -6.17 15.76 0.62
C PHE A 22 -7.19 16.54 1.46
N THR A 23 -7.82 15.89 2.43
CA THR A 23 -8.97 16.46 3.18
C THR A 23 -8.58 17.18 4.47
N THR A 24 -7.35 16.99 4.96
CA THR A 24 -6.91 17.55 6.24
C THR A 24 -5.72 18.49 6.08
N PRO A 25 -5.50 19.43 7.02
CA PRO A 25 -4.29 20.24 7.04
C PRO A 25 -3.05 19.35 7.10
N LYS A 26 -1.98 19.75 6.39
CA LYS A 26 -0.71 19.00 6.30
C LYS A 26 -0.18 18.57 7.68
N ALA A 27 -0.29 19.44 8.69
CA ALA A 27 0.11 19.12 10.06
C ALA A 27 -0.67 17.94 10.65
N VAL A 28 -2.00 17.91 10.46
CA VAL A 28 -2.86 16.82 10.93
C VAL A 28 -2.54 15.52 10.20
N ALA A 29 -2.42 15.56 8.87
CA ALA A 29 -2.05 14.39 8.08
C ALA A 29 -0.69 13.81 8.53
N LEU A 30 0.31 14.67 8.74
CA LEU A 30 1.62 14.27 9.26
C LEU A 30 1.51 13.62 10.65
N SER A 31 0.81 14.25 11.59
CA SER A 31 0.65 13.68 12.95
C SER A 31 -0.02 12.31 12.92
N VAL A 32 -1.08 12.15 12.13
CA VAL A 32 -1.78 10.87 11.99
C VAL A 32 -0.88 9.82 11.35
N LEU A 33 -0.15 10.15 10.29
CA LEU A 33 0.77 9.21 9.64
C LEU A 33 1.96 8.82 10.53
N MET A 34 2.51 9.77 11.30
CA MET A 34 3.60 9.50 12.24
C MET A 34 3.14 8.57 13.36
N LEU A 35 2.00 8.89 13.99
CA LEU A 35 1.42 8.07 15.04
C LEU A 35 1.04 6.68 14.53
N GLY A 36 0.38 6.60 13.37
CA GLY A 36 0.00 5.34 12.74
C GLY A 36 1.21 4.48 12.39
N THR A 37 2.29 5.08 11.88
CA THR A 37 3.55 4.38 11.58
C THR A 37 4.21 3.87 12.86
N PHE A 38 4.26 4.70 13.91
CA PHE A 38 4.81 4.30 15.21
C PHE A 38 4.02 3.12 15.82
N ILE A 39 2.69 3.21 15.84
CA ILE A 39 1.81 2.11 16.27
C ILE A 39 2.05 0.85 15.43
N GLY A 40 2.20 0.99 14.11
CA GLY A 40 2.52 -0.12 13.22
C GLY A 40 3.83 -0.82 13.60
N ILE A 41 4.87 -0.05 13.93
CA ILE A 41 6.17 -0.58 14.38
C ILE A 41 6.00 -1.34 15.69
N LEU A 42 5.27 -0.79 16.66
CA LEU A 42 4.99 -1.47 17.93
C LEU A 42 4.25 -2.79 17.74
N PHE A 43 3.28 -2.83 16.81
CA PHE A 43 2.58 -4.08 16.49
C PHE A 43 3.50 -5.10 15.82
N THR A 44 4.33 -4.68 14.87
CA THR A 44 5.32 -5.58 14.25
C THR A 44 6.30 -6.13 15.29
N ASP A 45 6.81 -5.30 16.21
CA ASP A 45 7.67 -5.75 17.32
C ASP A 45 6.96 -6.75 18.25
N ALA A 46 5.72 -6.46 18.65
CA ALA A 46 4.94 -7.38 19.48
C ALA A 46 4.75 -8.75 18.80
N ILE A 47 4.43 -8.76 17.50
CA ILE A 47 4.22 -10.01 16.76
C ILE A 47 5.52 -10.80 16.61
N LEU A 48 6.64 -10.11 16.36
CA LEU A 48 7.98 -10.72 16.32
C LEU A 48 8.39 -11.31 17.68
N ARG A 49 7.93 -10.72 18.80
CA ARG A 49 8.11 -11.26 20.17
C ARG A 49 7.15 -12.40 20.52
N GLY A 50 6.26 -12.81 19.61
CA GLY A 50 5.33 -13.92 19.79
C GLY A 50 3.97 -13.55 20.36
N TYR A 51 3.66 -12.25 20.54
CA TYR A 51 2.31 -11.84 20.94
C TYR A 51 1.34 -12.04 19.77
N ARG A 52 0.21 -12.71 20.03
CA ARG A 52 -0.88 -12.88 19.05
C ARG A 52 -2.04 -11.95 19.40
N LEU A 53 -2.25 -10.94 18.56
CA LEU A 53 -3.38 -10.04 18.65
C LEU A 53 -4.47 -10.54 17.68
N PRO A 54 -5.67 -10.90 18.15
CA PRO A 54 -6.62 -11.69 17.37
C PRO A 54 -7.01 -11.07 16.01
N VAL A 55 -7.09 -9.73 15.93
CA VAL A 55 -7.42 -9.02 14.67
C VAL A 55 -6.20 -8.83 13.78
N ILE A 56 -5.08 -8.37 14.35
CA ILE A 56 -3.87 -8.00 13.58
C ILE A 56 -3.12 -9.23 13.12
N SER A 57 -2.93 -10.22 14.00
CA SER A 57 -2.33 -11.50 13.64
C SER A 57 -3.16 -12.22 12.59
N GLY A 58 -4.50 -12.15 12.66
CA GLY A 58 -5.37 -12.70 11.62
C GLY A 58 -5.19 -12.02 10.25
N LEU A 59 -5.05 -10.69 10.20
CA LEU A 59 -4.77 -9.97 8.95
C LEU A 59 -3.39 -10.34 8.39
N ILE A 60 -2.37 -10.40 9.24
CA ILE A 60 -1.00 -10.76 8.84
C ILE A 60 -0.94 -12.19 8.31
N ASP A 61 -1.48 -13.15 9.05
CA ASP A 61 -1.48 -14.57 8.67
C ASP A 61 -2.24 -14.80 7.36
N ASN A 62 -3.23 -13.97 7.04
CA ASN A 62 -4.00 -14.08 5.81
C ASN A 62 -3.44 -13.26 4.64
N LEU A 63 -2.68 -12.20 4.88
CA LEU A 63 -2.24 -11.28 3.81
C LEU A 63 -0.75 -11.39 3.49
N GLU A 64 0.11 -11.81 4.42
CA GLU A 64 1.55 -11.83 4.22
C GLU A 64 2.13 -13.14 3.67
N ARG A 65 3.16 -13.02 2.83
CA ARG A 65 3.85 -14.21 2.30
C ARG A 65 4.52 -14.98 3.45
N ARG A 66 4.61 -16.30 3.31
CA ARG A 66 4.98 -17.23 4.40
C ARG A 66 6.36 -17.00 5.03
N ASP A 67 7.19 -16.11 4.49
CA ASP A 67 8.54 -15.78 5.00
C ASP A 67 8.80 -14.26 5.03
N ALA A 68 7.75 -13.44 4.99
CA ALA A 68 7.88 -11.99 5.06
C ALA A 68 7.89 -11.49 6.51
N LEU A 69 8.70 -10.46 6.77
CA LEU A 69 8.63 -9.68 8.02
C LEU A 69 7.19 -9.18 8.25
N PRO A 70 6.60 -9.39 9.45
CA PRO A 70 5.25 -8.98 9.76
C PRO A 70 4.97 -7.49 9.50
N GLY A 71 3.92 -7.18 8.76
CA GLY A 71 3.52 -5.83 8.38
C GLY A 71 4.46 -5.09 7.42
N ARG A 72 5.46 -5.76 6.81
CA ARG A 72 6.52 -5.07 6.03
C ARG A 72 5.93 -4.19 4.93
N GLY A 73 4.96 -4.69 4.17
CA GLY A 73 4.35 -3.94 3.07
C GLY A 73 3.68 -2.64 3.56
N ALA A 74 2.84 -2.74 4.59
CA ALA A 74 2.13 -1.60 5.16
C ALA A 74 3.10 -0.58 5.78
N LEU A 75 4.13 -1.06 6.52
CA LEU A 75 5.15 -0.18 7.11
C LEU A 75 5.95 0.55 6.04
N THR A 76 6.42 -0.15 5.00
CA THR A 76 7.18 0.51 3.92
C THR A 76 6.32 1.55 3.19
N PHE A 77 5.02 1.27 3.00
CA PHE A 77 4.10 2.23 2.38
C PHE A 77 3.87 3.46 3.28
N ALA A 78 3.67 3.25 4.58
CA ALA A 78 3.45 4.34 5.52
C ALA A 78 4.69 5.25 5.63
N VAL A 79 5.88 4.66 5.73
CA VAL A 79 7.16 5.38 5.75
C VAL A 79 7.40 6.14 4.44
N SER A 80 7.15 5.53 3.28
CA SER A 80 7.27 6.24 2.00
C SER A 80 6.26 7.38 1.87
N SER A 81 5.04 7.20 2.38
CA SER A 81 4.02 8.25 2.38
C SER A 81 4.41 9.42 3.28
N LEU A 82 4.95 9.14 4.47
CA LEU A 82 5.53 10.16 5.37
C LEU A 82 6.63 10.95 4.66
N PHE A 83 7.55 10.25 4.00
CA PHE A 83 8.61 10.89 3.22
C PHE A 83 8.01 11.83 2.17
N CYS A 84 7.03 11.37 1.38
CA CYS A 84 6.38 12.22 0.38
C CYS A 84 5.75 13.47 1.01
N VAL A 85 4.99 13.35 2.10
CA VAL A 85 4.33 14.49 2.75
C VAL A 85 5.36 15.47 3.33
N ILE A 86 6.48 14.99 3.87
CA ILE A 86 7.53 15.87 4.42
C ILE A 86 8.16 16.73 3.32
N PHE A 87 8.58 16.10 2.21
CA PHE A 87 9.43 16.75 1.21
C PHE A 87 8.66 17.45 0.09
N PHE A 88 7.39 17.11 -0.14
CA PHE A 88 6.62 17.65 -1.27
C PHE A 88 5.33 18.33 -0.82
N GLU A 89 4.74 19.10 -1.72
CA GLU A 89 3.45 19.76 -1.53
C GLU A 89 2.29 18.83 -1.84
N THR A 90 1.14 19.07 -1.20
CA THR A 90 -0.08 18.27 -1.36
C THR A 90 -0.46 17.98 -2.82
N PRO A 91 -0.38 18.95 -3.76
CA PRO A 91 -0.71 18.70 -5.18
C PRO A 91 0.19 17.67 -5.87
N VAL A 92 1.39 17.41 -5.34
CA VAL A 92 2.33 16.39 -5.85
C VAL A 92 2.14 15.07 -5.11
N VAL A 93 1.97 15.15 -3.79
CA VAL A 93 1.90 13.95 -2.92
C VAL A 93 0.65 13.12 -3.19
N VAL A 94 -0.50 13.76 -3.32
CA VAL A 94 -1.78 13.04 -3.49
C VAL A 94 -1.79 12.21 -4.78
N PRO A 95 -1.46 12.77 -5.97
CA PRO A 95 -1.35 11.96 -7.19
C PRO A 95 -0.29 10.87 -7.11
N ALA A 96 0.84 11.13 -6.46
CA ALA A 96 1.91 10.13 -6.32
C ALA A 96 1.45 8.89 -5.51
N ILE A 97 0.75 9.12 -4.39
CA ILE A 97 0.23 8.04 -3.54
C ILE A 97 -0.91 7.30 -4.24
N ILE A 98 -1.83 8.02 -4.90
CA ILE A 98 -2.89 7.40 -5.71
C ILE A 98 -2.29 6.54 -6.82
N THR A 99 -1.29 7.07 -7.54
CA THR A 99 -0.59 6.33 -8.59
C THR A 99 0.02 5.05 -8.02
N LEU A 100 0.75 5.13 -6.90
CA LEU A 100 1.34 3.94 -6.27
C LEU A 100 0.27 2.91 -5.93
N ALA A 101 -0.81 3.33 -5.25
CA ALA A 101 -1.87 2.44 -4.80
C ALA A 101 -2.62 1.78 -5.97
N VAL A 102 -3.08 2.59 -6.92
CA VAL A 102 -3.93 2.16 -8.04
C VAL A 102 -3.12 1.40 -9.08
N LEU A 103 -1.94 1.88 -9.46
CA LEU A 103 -1.10 1.24 -10.47
C LEU A 103 -0.61 -0.11 -9.96
N ASP A 104 0.01 -0.18 -8.77
CA ASP A 104 0.57 -1.43 -8.26
C ASP A 104 -0.53 -2.47 -7.96
N GLY A 105 -1.67 -2.01 -7.43
CA GLY A 105 -2.85 -2.84 -7.21
C GLY A 105 -3.39 -3.46 -8.50
N THR A 106 -3.74 -2.60 -9.45
CA THR A 106 -4.39 -2.99 -10.72
C THR A 106 -3.44 -3.79 -11.60
N ALA A 107 -2.18 -3.35 -11.74
CA ALA A 107 -1.22 -4.05 -12.57
C ALA A 107 -0.94 -5.46 -12.06
N THR A 108 -0.95 -5.66 -10.74
CA THR A 108 -0.78 -6.99 -10.16
C THR A 108 -2.04 -7.85 -10.33
N ILE A 109 -3.23 -7.31 -10.07
CA ILE A 109 -4.49 -8.07 -10.21
C ILE A 109 -4.69 -8.50 -11.65
N ILE A 110 -4.60 -7.56 -12.59
CA ILE A 110 -4.77 -7.86 -14.02
C ILE A 110 -3.64 -8.75 -14.52
N GLY A 111 -2.40 -8.48 -14.12
CA GLY A 111 -1.26 -9.30 -14.52
C GLY A 111 -1.37 -10.75 -14.00
N TYR A 112 -1.94 -10.95 -12.81
CA TYR A 112 -2.14 -12.28 -12.22
C TYR A 112 -3.25 -13.09 -12.92
N TYR A 113 -4.39 -12.46 -13.25
CA TYR A 113 -5.54 -13.17 -13.84
C TYR A 113 -5.54 -13.21 -15.38
N PHE A 114 -5.02 -12.17 -16.03
CA PHE A 114 -5.13 -11.98 -17.48
C PHE A 114 -3.78 -11.82 -18.19
N GLY A 115 -2.68 -11.73 -17.46
CA GLY A 115 -1.36 -11.50 -18.03
C GLY A 115 -0.86 -12.71 -18.82
N ARG A 116 -0.51 -12.50 -20.09
CA ARG A 116 0.02 -13.53 -20.99
C ARG A 116 1.48 -13.25 -21.33
N ILE A 117 1.80 -11.99 -21.64
CA ILE A 117 3.13 -11.58 -22.07
C ILE A 117 3.95 -11.14 -20.84
N LYS A 118 4.81 -12.04 -20.38
CA LYS A 118 5.72 -11.79 -19.26
C LYS A 118 6.93 -10.97 -19.72
N VAL A 119 7.37 -10.05 -18.87
CA VAL A 119 8.50 -9.15 -19.13
C VAL A 119 9.66 -9.51 -18.18
N ILE A 120 9.69 -8.94 -16.97
CA ILE A 120 10.75 -9.14 -15.98
C ILE A 120 10.11 -9.55 -14.66
N ASN A 121 10.71 -10.54 -13.98
CA ASN A 121 10.27 -11.04 -12.67
C ASN A 121 8.79 -11.46 -12.61
N GLY A 122 8.27 -11.98 -13.72
CA GLY A 122 6.88 -12.43 -13.82
C GLY A 122 5.84 -11.31 -13.93
N LYS A 123 6.27 -10.04 -14.03
CA LYS A 123 5.37 -8.93 -14.39
C LYS A 123 4.94 -9.06 -15.85
N THR A 124 3.75 -8.58 -16.16
CA THR A 124 3.17 -8.69 -17.50
C THR A 124 2.91 -7.32 -18.12
N ILE A 125 2.92 -7.26 -19.46
CA ILE A 125 2.64 -6.04 -20.21
C ILE A 125 1.18 -5.63 -19.98
N GLU A 126 0.26 -6.59 -20.02
CA GLU A 126 -1.17 -6.36 -19.85
C GLU A 126 -1.48 -5.78 -18.47
N GLY A 127 -0.82 -6.28 -17.42
CA GLY A 127 -0.92 -5.71 -16.09
C GLY A 127 -0.46 -4.25 -16.06
N SER A 128 0.74 -3.98 -16.59
CA SER A 128 1.31 -2.63 -16.61
C SER A 128 0.42 -1.65 -17.37
N LEU A 129 -0.05 -2.02 -18.56
CA LEU A 129 -0.94 -1.18 -19.39
C LEU A 129 -2.28 -0.94 -18.71
N ALA A 130 -2.88 -1.95 -18.08
CA ALA A 130 -4.14 -1.78 -17.36
C ALA A 130 -3.99 -0.84 -16.15
N GLY A 131 -2.89 -0.97 -15.41
CA GLY A 131 -2.58 -0.05 -14.30
C GLY A 131 -2.38 1.39 -14.77
N MET A 132 -1.63 1.60 -15.86
CA MET A 132 -1.44 2.93 -16.45
C MET A 132 -2.75 3.53 -16.95
N ALA A 133 -3.56 2.74 -17.68
CA ALA A 133 -4.85 3.19 -18.19
C ALA A 133 -5.79 3.60 -17.06
N LEU A 134 -5.85 2.83 -15.97
CA LEU A 134 -6.70 3.19 -14.84
C LEU A 134 -6.18 4.44 -14.12
N CYS A 135 -4.87 4.60 -13.93
CA CYS A 135 -4.32 5.84 -13.36
C CYS A 135 -4.66 7.06 -14.20
N PHE A 136 -4.63 6.95 -15.54
CA PHE A 136 -5.02 8.04 -16.44
C PHE A 136 -6.50 8.43 -16.35
N ILE A 137 -7.36 7.50 -15.92
CA ILE A 137 -8.78 7.77 -15.70
C ILE A 137 -9.02 8.41 -14.32
N VAL A 138 -8.22 8.04 -13.32
CA VAL A 138 -8.42 8.45 -11.92
C VAL A 138 -7.78 9.81 -11.59
N LEU A 139 -6.70 10.18 -12.28
CA LEU A 139 -5.94 11.42 -12.07
C LEU A 139 -6.13 12.40 -13.22
#